data_AF-A0A842VLU9-F1
#
_entry.id   AF-A0A842VLU9-F1
#
_cell.length_a   1.000
_cell.length_b   1.000
_cell.length_c   1.000
_cell.angle_alpha   90.00
_cell.angle_beta   90.00
_cell.angle_gamma   90.00
#
_symmetry.space_group_name_H-M   'P 1'
#
loop_
_entity.id
_entity.type
_entity.pdbx_description
1 polymer ?
#
loop_
_entity_poly.entity_id
_entity_poly.type
_entity_poly.pdbx_seq_one_letter_code
_entity_poly.pdbx_strand_id
1 'polypeptide(L)'
;MTDYTEVSRKALKQDRVAMCSCFGCKTVKRVKPLKFGFFGFGRHPKCKVHRVPLVYLDERIGEFVSGTLACLFDKSGLPPKELVVLVKDKFPDDLNAFVSAWVYSIIIGRGAPVASHYLDAITTAYMGNLTKKQVKALNLDITDKKKLAKALKDNEEIIKGIKEMAHQYARFLKHLRVHSEVLVNIQELEPISDRLRSALEAWQSVMMKEEKKLWKIQEKQDIPLSTVKRFYDDVLNANICGCLLSISPERNKKKTITAFDRFSAYFEFRKEGLAVKFTKSDIKDLRKNNKIRSQLNRSAKINNQNRLSYSEMFLPEELEFLEEESINILKIDSKWSWLSKDLAEKYFLSVLLPYYIIEPNLNRNKLSLLGFSPFLKKIKKIKDIHFSKLKEKYLKHDKRKLLHLMNTNFGEDRIRRKLQNATSKINNLTDRILDKVILGTDYSLFEEFLLKTHKN
;
A
#
# COMPACT_ATOMS: atom_id res chain seq x y z
N MET A 1 -4.41 -15.17 1.13
CA MET A 1 -5.33 -15.67 0.10
C MET A 1 -6.73 -15.48 0.66
N THR A 2 -7.50 -14.51 0.16
CA THR A 2 -8.91 -14.39 0.54
C THR A 2 -9.64 -15.66 0.08
N ASP A 3 -10.40 -16.28 0.97
CA ASP A 3 -11.34 -17.33 0.59
C ASP A 3 -12.40 -16.72 -0.33
N TYR A 4 -12.19 -16.87 -1.62
CA TYR A 4 -13.18 -16.47 -2.60
C TYR A 4 -14.40 -17.35 -2.42
N THR A 5 -15.57 -16.73 -2.29
CA THR A 5 -16.85 -17.44 -2.33
C THR A 5 -16.93 -18.21 -3.64
N GLU A 6 -16.90 -19.54 -3.55
CA GLU A 6 -17.01 -20.40 -4.71
C GLU A 6 -18.34 -20.13 -5.41
N VAL A 7 -18.33 -20.03 -6.75
CA VAL A 7 -19.57 -19.91 -7.52
C VAL A 7 -20.42 -21.17 -7.31
N SER A 8 -21.35 -21.07 -6.38
CA SER A 8 -22.33 -22.10 -6.09
C SER A 8 -23.44 -22.05 -7.12
N ARG A 9 -23.62 -23.14 -7.86
CA ARG A 9 -24.78 -23.30 -8.75
C ARG A 9 -26.10 -23.47 -7.98
N LYS A 10 -26.05 -23.70 -6.66
CA LYS A 10 -27.20 -23.97 -5.79
C LYS A 10 -27.82 -22.70 -5.19
N ALA A 11 -27.04 -21.64 -5.03
CA ALA A 11 -27.46 -20.48 -4.25
C ALA A 11 -28.41 -19.52 -5.00
N LEU A 12 -28.61 -19.70 -6.31
CA LEU A 12 -29.23 -18.67 -7.16
C LEU A 12 -30.31 -19.26 -8.05
N LYS A 13 -31.44 -18.54 -8.16
CA LYS A 13 -32.60 -18.90 -9.00
C LYS A 13 -32.48 -18.38 -10.44
N GLN A 14 -31.44 -17.59 -10.75
CA GLN A 14 -31.28 -16.88 -12.02
C GLN A 14 -29.88 -17.09 -12.63
N ASP A 15 -29.77 -16.85 -13.93
CA ASP A 15 -28.49 -16.85 -14.64
C ASP A 15 -27.59 -15.71 -14.14
N ARG A 16 -26.30 -16.00 -13.96
CA ARG A 16 -25.26 -15.01 -13.65
C ARG A 16 -24.05 -15.19 -14.55
N VAL A 17 -23.14 -14.22 -14.55
CA VAL A 17 -21.85 -14.32 -15.24
C VAL A 17 -20.73 -14.38 -14.21
N ALA A 18 -19.83 -15.34 -14.38
CA ALA A 18 -18.69 -15.57 -13.52
C ALA A 18 -17.38 -15.43 -14.30
N MET A 19 -16.33 -14.98 -13.63
CA MET A 19 -14.99 -14.80 -14.17
C MET A 19 -13.94 -15.59 -13.38
N CYS A 20 -12.76 -15.75 -13.97
CA CYS A 20 -11.63 -16.34 -13.25
C CYS A 20 -11.13 -15.40 -12.15
N SER A 21 -10.79 -15.94 -10.98
CA SER A 21 -10.24 -15.17 -9.85
C SER A 21 -8.82 -14.65 -10.09
N CYS A 22 -8.06 -15.28 -10.99
CA CYS A 22 -6.74 -14.83 -11.42
C CYS A 22 -6.89 -13.59 -12.35
N PHE A 23 -6.33 -12.45 -11.92
CA PHE A 23 -6.35 -11.22 -12.71
C PHE A 23 -5.68 -11.41 -14.08
N GLY A 24 -6.18 -10.69 -15.09
CA GLY A 24 -5.70 -10.81 -16.48
C GLY A 24 -6.25 -12.04 -17.23
N CYS A 25 -6.86 -13.01 -16.55
CA CYS A 25 -7.52 -14.11 -17.23
C CYS A 25 -8.80 -13.64 -17.94
N LYS A 26 -8.92 -13.96 -19.24
CA LYS A 26 -10.12 -13.65 -20.05
C LYS A 26 -11.26 -14.65 -19.89
N THR A 27 -11.14 -15.64 -19.01
CA THR A 27 -12.19 -16.65 -18.84
C THR A 27 -13.39 -16.03 -18.14
N VAL A 28 -14.47 -15.83 -18.90
CA VAL A 28 -15.78 -15.38 -18.43
C VAL A 28 -16.83 -16.36 -18.94
N LYS A 29 -17.76 -16.80 -18.08
CA LYS A 29 -18.79 -17.78 -18.41
C LYS A 29 -20.11 -17.43 -17.76
N ARG A 30 -21.21 -17.60 -18.50
CA ARG A 30 -22.54 -17.68 -17.91
C ARG A 30 -22.70 -18.95 -17.08
N VAL A 31 -23.17 -18.80 -15.85
CA VAL A 31 -23.48 -19.87 -14.92
C VAL A 31 -24.99 -19.95 -14.74
N LYS A 32 -25.56 -21.08 -15.14
CA LYS A 32 -26.99 -21.37 -15.00
C LYS A 32 -27.29 -21.94 -13.61
N PRO A 33 -28.49 -21.69 -13.07
CA PRO A 33 -28.94 -22.33 -11.84
C PRO A 33 -29.06 -23.84 -12.03
N LEU A 34 -28.85 -24.61 -10.95
CA LEU A 34 -29.15 -26.04 -10.96
C LEU A 34 -30.65 -26.27 -11.12
N LYS A 35 -31.05 -27.01 -12.16
CA LYS A 35 -32.39 -27.59 -12.22
C LYS A 35 -32.40 -28.81 -11.31
N PHE A 36 -33.34 -28.90 -10.37
CA PHE A 36 -33.52 -30.06 -9.50
C PHE A 36 -33.62 -31.33 -10.38
N GLY A 37 -32.73 -32.30 -10.18
CA GLY A 37 -32.61 -33.49 -11.03
C GLY A 37 -31.24 -34.16 -11.00
N PHE A 38 -30.94 -34.84 -9.89
CA PHE A 38 -30.12 -36.05 -9.76
C PHE A 38 -28.60 -36.16 -9.99
N PHE A 39 -27.83 -35.29 -10.65
CA PHE A 39 -26.36 -35.55 -10.78
C PHE A 39 -25.39 -34.35 -10.71
N GLY A 40 -25.82 -33.22 -10.13
CA GLY A 40 -25.06 -31.97 -10.15
C GLY A 40 -24.34 -31.55 -8.86
N PHE A 41 -24.25 -32.42 -7.85
CA PHE A 41 -23.74 -32.05 -6.53
C PHE A 41 -22.21 -31.86 -6.55
N GLY A 42 -21.74 -30.66 -6.14
CA GLY A 42 -20.33 -30.39 -5.80
C GLY A 42 -19.39 -29.93 -6.93
N ARG A 43 -19.84 -29.80 -8.20
CA ARG A 43 -18.96 -29.34 -9.30
C ARG A 43 -19.10 -27.85 -9.60
N HIS A 44 -18.27 -27.03 -8.96
CA HIS A 44 -18.11 -25.61 -9.28
C HIS A 44 -17.53 -25.43 -10.68
N PRO A 45 -18.02 -24.47 -11.49
CA PRO A 45 -17.38 -24.17 -12.76
C PRO A 45 -15.97 -23.66 -12.50
N LYS A 46 -15.00 -24.23 -13.22
CA LYS A 46 -13.59 -23.86 -13.11
C LYS A 46 -13.10 -23.11 -14.35
N CYS A 47 -12.09 -22.27 -14.14
CA CYS A 47 -11.29 -21.72 -15.23
C CYS A 47 -10.58 -22.86 -15.96
N LYS A 48 -10.63 -22.87 -17.31
CA LYS A 48 -9.93 -23.90 -18.10
C LYS A 48 -8.42 -23.75 -18.03
N VAL A 49 -7.93 -22.51 -17.92
CA VAL A 49 -6.49 -22.19 -17.89
C VAL A 49 -5.92 -22.47 -16.50
N HIS A 50 -6.47 -21.83 -15.47
CA HIS A 50 -5.91 -21.86 -14.12
C HIS A 50 -6.46 -22.99 -13.24
N ARG A 51 -7.48 -23.72 -13.70
CA ARG A 51 -8.15 -24.81 -12.94
C ARG A 51 -8.71 -24.42 -11.57
N VAL A 52 -8.77 -23.12 -11.25
CA VAL A 52 -9.41 -22.55 -10.05
C VAL A 52 -10.93 -22.37 -10.26
N PRO A 53 -11.74 -22.37 -9.19
CA PRO A 53 -13.16 -22.01 -9.25
C PRO A 53 -13.35 -20.62 -9.87
N LEU A 54 -14.45 -20.44 -10.60
CA LEU A 54 -14.89 -19.11 -11.02
C LEU A 54 -15.54 -18.38 -9.85
N VAL A 55 -15.53 -17.05 -9.91
CA VAL A 55 -16.13 -16.11 -8.96
C VAL A 55 -17.14 -15.25 -9.72
N TYR A 56 -18.25 -14.86 -9.09
CA TYR A 56 -19.21 -13.96 -9.75
C TYR A 56 -18.56 -12.63 -10.06
N LEU A 57 -18.81 -12.14 -11.27
CA LEU A 57 -18.09 -10.99 -11.81
C LEU A 57 -18.36 -9.73 -10.99
N ASP A 58 -19.61 -9.53 -10.58
CA ASP A 58 -20.05 -8.40 -9.78
C ASP A 58 -19.55 -8.45 -8.32
N GLU A 59 -19.09 -9.62 -7.86
CA GLU A 59 -18.45 -9.75 -6.54
C GLU A 59 -16.94 -9.48 -6.63
N ARG A 60 -16.31 -9.69 -7.80
CA ARG A 60 -14.86 -9.62 -7.97
C ARG A 60 -14.35 -8.33 -8.61
N ILE A 61 -15.12 -7.71 -9.48
CA ILE A 61 -14.65 -6.58 -10.31
C ILE A 61 -14.25 -5.35 -9.48
N GLY A 62 -14.91 -5.12 -8.33
CA GLY A 62 -14.57 -4.05 -7.40
C GLY A 62 -13.22 -4.23 -6.69
N GLU A 63 -12.78 -5.47 -6.48
CA GLU A 63 -11.46 -5.78 -5.91
C GLU A 63 -10.34 -5.47 -6.92
N PHE A 64 -10.55 -5.82 -8.19
CA PHE A 64 -9.65 -5.47 -9.28
C PHE A 64 -9.46 -3.95 -9.37
N VAL A 65 -10.57 -3.19 -9.46
CA VAL A 65 -10.50 -1.72 -9.52
C VAL A 65 -9.87 -1.15 -8.25
N SER A 66 -10.14 -1.72 -7.09
CA SER A 66 -9.50 -1.33 -5.83
C SER A 66 -7.98 -1.53 -5.82
N GLY A 67 -7.49 -2.65 -6.35
CA GLY A 67 -6.06 -2.92 -6.50
C GLY A 67 -5.39 -2.01 -7.53
N THR A 68 -6.06 -1.77 -8.67
CA THR A 68 -5.59 -0.81 -9.69
C THR A 68 -5.48 0.59 -9.11
N LEU A 69 -6.51 1.10 -8.43
CA LEU A 69 -6.48 2.44 -7.84
C LEU A 69 -5.40 2.57 -6.75
N ALA A 70 -5.22 1.52 -5.94
CA ALA A 70 -4.14 1.47 -4.95
C ALA A 70 -2.77 1.55 -5.62
N CYS A 71 -2.57 0.81 -6.72
CA CYS A 71 -1.34 0.82 -7.49
C CYS A 71 -1.06 2.17 -8.15
N LEU A 72 -2.06 2.75 -8.83
CA LEU A 72 -1.89 3.99 -9.60
C LEU A 72 -1.65 5.20 -8.69
N PHE A 73 -2.29 5.26 -7.52
CA PHE A 73 -2.29 6.47 -6.69
C PHE A 73 -1.53 6.31 -5.37
N ASP A 74 -0.71 5.27 -5.23
CA ASP A 74 0.16 5.09 -4.07
C ASP A 74 1.21 6.20 -3.99
N LYS A 75 1.53 6.65 -2.78
CA LYS A 75 2.53 7.65 -2.47
C LYS A 75 3.93 7.25 -2.92
N SER A 76 4.21 5.96 -2.99
CA SER A 76 5.42 5.41 -3.59
C SER A 76 5.49 5.56 -5.12
N GLY A 77 4.40 5.98 -5.77
CA GLY A 77 4.38 6.39 -7.19
C GLY A 77 4.92 7.79 -7.45
N LEU A 78 5.08 8.61 -6.41
CA LEU A 78 5.84 9.85 -6.51
C LEU A 78 7.34 9.55 -6.76
N PRO A 79 8.10 10.49 -7.34
CA PRO A 79 9.51 10.25 -7.64
C PRO A 79 10.28 9.89 -6.36
N PRO A 80 11.15 8.85 -6.40
CA PRO A 80 11.95 8.44 -5.26
C PRO A 80 12.73 9.62 -4.67
N LYS A 81 12.87 9.66 -3.34
CA LYS A 81 13.48 10.80 -2.64
C LYS A 81 14.90 11.06 -3.12
N GLU A 82 15.65 10.00 -3.39
CA GLU A 82 17.03 10.02 -3.87
C GLU A 82 17.10 10.69 -5.25
N LEU A 83 16.15 10.37 -6.11
CA LEU A 83 16.05 10.96 -7.44
C LEU A 83 15.66 12.44 -7.36
N VAL A 84 14.72 12.80 -6.48
CA VAL A 84 14.35 14.20 -6.25
C VAL A 84 15.52 15.02 -5.72
N VAL A 85 16.31 14.48 -4.79
CA VAL A 85 17.53 15.13 -4.29
C VAL A 85 18.56 15.31 -5.42
N LEU A 86 18.78 14.28 -6.24
CA LEU A 86 19.68 14.37 -7.40
C LEU A 86 19.26 15.49 -8.36
N VAL A 87 17.96 15.58 -8.68
CA VAL A 87 17.42 16.61 -9.57
C VAL A 87 17.54 17.99 -8.96
N LYS A 88 17.18 18.16 -7.68
CA LYS A 88 17.35 19.43 -6.95
C LYS A 88 18.79 19.93 -6.97
N ASP A 89 19.75 19.03 -6.78
CA ASP A 89 21.15 19.40 -6.64
C ASP A 89 21.84 19.67 -7.98
N LYS A 90 21.48 18.92 -9.04
CA LYS A 90 22.17 18.98 -10.34
C LYS A 90 21.41 19.72 -11.44
N PHE A 91 20.09 19.77 -11.33
CA PHE A 91 19.18 20.29 -12.34
C PHE A 91 18.07 21.12 -11.67
N PRO A 92 18.40 22.13 -10.84
CA PRO A 92 17.41 22.88 -10.07
C PRO A 92 16.36 23.56 -10.96
N ASP A 93 16.75 24.01 -12.14
CA ASP A 93 15.86 24.67 -13.11
C ASP A 93 14.86 23.67 -13.72
N ASP A 94 15.23 22.40 -13.84
CA ASP A 94 14.35 21.34 -14.35
C ASP A 94 13.42 20.74 -13.28
N LEU A 95 13.57 21.10 -11.99
CA LEU A 95 12.88 20.42 -10.89
C LEU A 95 11.35 20.44 -11.06
N ASN A 96 10.79 21.58 -11.43
CA ASN A 96 9.35 21.73 -11.57
C ASN A 96 8.84 20.93 -12.77
N ALA A 97 9.50 21.04 -13.92
CA ALA A 97 9.21 20.26 -15.12
C ALA A 97 9.28 18.76 -14.83
N PHE A 98 10.34 18.31 -14.15
CA PHE A 98 10.52 16.93 -13.73
C PHE A 98 9.38 16.41 -12.86
N VAL A 99 9.03 17.13 -11.77
CA VAL A 99 7.97 16.69 -10.85
C VAL A 99 6.62 16.65 -11.57
N SER A 100 6.30 17.65 -12.38
CA SER A 100 5.04 17.70 -13.14
C SER A 100 4.95 16.56 -14.16
N ALA A 101 6.01 16.36 -14.96
CA ALA A 101 6.09 15.29 -15.95
C ALA A 101 6.05 13.90 -15.30
N TRP A 102 6.70 13.72 -14.14
CA TRP A 102 6.64 12.47 -13.38
C TRP A 102 5.23 12.17 -12.92
N VAL A 103 4.59 13.11 -12.23
CA VAL A 103 3.23 12.92 -11.74
C VAL A 103 2.30 12.61 -12.90
N TYR A 104 2.35 13.38 -14.00
CA TYR A 104 1.56 13.11 -15.20
C TYR A 104 1.76 11.68 -15.74
N SER A 105 3.00 11.22 -15.75
CA SER A 105 3.40 9.90 -16.23
C SER A 105 2.97 8.74 -15.33
N ILE A 106 2.50 8.98 -14.09
CA ILE A 106 2.05 7.92 -13.17
C ILE A 106 0.94 7.07 -13.80
N ILE A 107 -0.08 7.71 -14.39
CA ILE A 107 -1.24 7.03 -14.97
C ILE A 107 -0.79 6.03 -16.06
N ILE A 108 0.11 6.47 -16.92
CA ILE A 108 0.59 5.69 -18.06
C ILE A 108 1.60 4.63 -17.59
N GLY A 109 2.64 5.05 -16.88
CA GLY A 109 3.75 4.21 -16.46
C GLY A 109 3.35 3.09 -15.49
N ARG A 110 2.31 3.32 -14.67
CA ARG A 110 1.76 2.29 -13.76
C ARG A 110 0.65 1.43 -14.39
N GLY A 111 0.26 1.69 -15.64
CA GLY A 111 -0.53 0.75 -16.45
C GLY A 111 -2.04 0.98 -16.46
N ALA A 112 -2.52 2.23 -16.33
CA ALA A 112 -3.94 2.53 -16.48
C ALA A 112 -4.53 2.10 -17.85
N PRO A 113 -3.84 2.25 -19.00
CA PRO A 113 -4.35 1.74 -20.28
C PRO A 113 -4.61 0.23 -20.25
N VAL A 114 -3.74 -0.54 -19.61
CA VAL A 114 -3.89 -2.00 -19.46
C VAL A 114 -5.13 -2.35 -18.62
N ALA A 115 -5.38 -1.59 -17.55
CA ALA A 115 -6.59 -1.77 -16.75
C ALA A 115 -7.86 -1.43 -17.53
N SER A 116 -7.84 -0.36 -18.33
CA SER A 116 -8.94 0.02 -19.21
C SER A 116 -9.26 -1.08 -20.22
N HIS A 117 -8.26 -1.56 -20.96
CA HIS A 117 -8.42 -2.65 -21.93
C HIS A 117 -8.95 -3.94 -21.28
N TYR A 118 -8.58 -4.21 -20.02
CA TYR A 118 -9.08 -5.36 -19.29
C TYR A 118 -10.56 -5.22 -18.93
N LEU A 119 -10.98 -4.05 -18.43
CA LEU A 119 -12.39 -3.76 -18.15
C LEU A 119 -13.25 -3.84 -19.42
N ASP A 120 -12.75 -3.32 -20.54
CA ASP A 120 -13.44 -3.42 -21.84
C ASP A 120 -13.55 -4.87 -22.32
N ALA A 121 -12.48 -5.67 -22.18
CA ALA A 121 -12.49 -7.08 -22.54
C ALA A 121 -13.44 -7.90 -21.68
N ILE A 122 -13.48 -7.64 -20.36
CA ILE A 122 -14.43 -8.27 -19.45
C ILE A 122 -15.87 -7.88 -19.83
N THR A 123 -16.13 -6.60 -20.07
CA THR A 123 -17.46 -6.10 -20.43
C THR A 123 -17.94 -6.74 -21.74
N THR A 124 -17.07 -6.80 -22.74
CA THR A 124 -17.35 -7.46 -24.03
C THR A 124 -17.66 -8.94 -23.83
N ALA A 125 -16.84 -9.65 -23.03
CA ALA A 125 -17.05 -11.06 -22.74
C ALA A 125 -18.33 -11.30 -21.93
N TYR A 126 -18.69 -10.38 -21.02
CA TYR A 126 -19.94 -10.42 -20.27
C TYR A 126 -21.13 -10.35 -21.23
N MET A 127 -21.15 -9.34 -22.11
CA MET A 127 -22.20 -9.14 -23.10
C MET A 127 -22.32 -10.33 -24.07
N GLY A 128 -21.19 -10.88 -24.53
CA GLY A 128 -21.17 -12.07 -25.38
C GLY A 128 -21.69 -13.35 -24.73
N ASN A 129 -21.75 -13.41 -23.39
CA ASN A 129 -22.31 -14.55 -22.65
C ASN A 129 -23.83 -14.44 -22.42
N LEU A 130 -24.47 -13.32 -22.79
CA LEU A 130 -25.90 -13.11 -22.64
C LEU A 130 -26.72 -13.78 -23.76
N THR A 131 -27.95 -14.20 -23.48
CA THR A 131 -28.90 -14.63 -24.51
C THR A 131 -29.45 -13.44 -25.30
N LYS A 132 -29.97 -13.67 -26.51
CA LYS A 132 -30.74 -12.67 -27.26
C LYS A 132 -31.90 -12.09 -26.44
N LYS A 133 -32.55 -12.88 -25.58
CA LYS A 133 -33.65 -12.41 -24.70
C LYS A 133 -33.13 -11.44 -23.63
N GLN A 134 -32.01 -11.77 -22.99
CA GLN A 134 -31.33 -10.90 -22.02
C GLN A 134 -30.87 -9.59 -22.66
N VAL A 135 -30.24 -9.65 -23.84
CA VAL A 135 -29.81 -8.44 -24.56
C VAL A 135 -31.00 -7.57 -24.95
N LYS A 136 -32.08 -8.17 -25.46
CA LYS A 136 -33.33 -7.44 -25.73
C LYS A 136 -33.87 -6.78 -24.46
N ALA A 137 -33.86 -7.48 -23.32
CA ALA A 137 -34.33 -6.93 -22.06
C ALA A 137 -33.54 -5.70 -21.60
N LEU A 138 -32.24 -5.64 -21.91
CA LEU A 138 -31.37 -4.49 -21.61
C LEU A 138 -31.60 -3.29 -22.55
N ASN A 139 -32.02 -3.55 -23.78
CA ASN A 139 -32.22 -2.54 -24.82
C ASN A 139 -33.71 -2.19 -25.04
N LEU A 140 -34.60 -2.60 -24.14
CA LEU A 140 -36.03 -2.29 -24.28
C LEU A 140 -36.24 -0.79 -24.12
N ASP A 141 -36.71 -0.15 -25.20
CA ASP A 141 -37.24 1.22 -25.18
C ASP A 141 -38.68 1.19 -24.63
N ILE A 142 -39.00 2.08 -23.69
CA ILE A 142 -40.05 1.83 -22.69
C ILE A 142 -41.28 2.68 -22.98
N THR A 143 -42.17 2.15 -23.81
CA THR A 143 -43.57 2.59 -23.88
C THR A 143 -44.51 1.75 -23.00
N ASP A 144 -44.13 0.52 -22.62
CA ASP A 144 -44.91 -0.37 -21.74
C ASP A 144 -44.18 -0.69 -20.42
N LYS A 145 -44.65 -0.05 -19.33
CA LYS A 145 -44.10 -0.18 -17.98
C LYS A 145 -44.23 -1.60 -17.39
N LYS A 146 -45.28 -2.36 -17.71
CA LYS A 146 -45.50 -3.70 -17.13
C LYS A 146 -44.53 -4.72 -17.73
N LYS A 147 -44.32 -4.64 -19.05
CA LYS A 147 -43.38 -5.51 -19.77
C LYS A 147 -41.93 -5.25 -19.33
N LEU A 148 -41.57 -3.98 -19.10
CA LEU A 148 -40.27 -3.62 -18.53
C LEU A 148 -40.08 -4.20 -17.14
N ALA A 149 -41.03 -3.99 -16.21
CA ALA A 149 -40.90 -4.46 -14.83
C ALA A 149 -40.67 -5.98 -14.75
N LYS A 150 -41.38 -6.74 -15.59
CA LYS A 150 -41.18 -8.18 -15.71
C LYS A 150 -39.79 -8.53 -16.27
N ALA A 151 -39.36 -7.89 -17.35
CA ALA A 151 -38.05 -8.14 -17.96
C ALA A 151 -36.89 -7.82 -17.01
N LEU A 152 -37.02 -6.74 -16.21
CA LEU A 152 -36.03 -6.39 -15.17
C LEU A 152 -35.98 -7.45 -14.08
N LYS A 153 -37.13 -7.94 -13.60
CA LYS A 153 -37.21 -8.98 -12.56
C LYS A 153 -36.63 -10.31 -13.04
N ASP A 154 -36.92 -10.71 -14.28
CA ASP A 154 -36.45 -11.98 -14.85
C ASP A 154 -34.93 -11.99 -15.14
N ASN A 155 -34.30 -10.81 -15.17
CA ASN A 155 -32.87 -10.63 -15.47
C ASN A 155 -32.13 -9.82 -14.39
N GLU A 156 -32.67 -9.80 -13.17
CA GLU A 156 -32.20 -8.95 -12.07
C GLU A 156 -30.70 -9.12 -11.81
N GLU A 157 -30.24 -10.36 -11.68
CA GLU A 157 -28.83 -10.66 -11.42
C GLU A 157 -27.90 -10.28 -12.59
N ILE A 158 -28.36 -10.40 -13.83
CA ILE A 158 -27.61 -9.97 -15.02
C ILE A 158 -27.50 -8.44 -15.04
N ILE A 159 -28.59 -7.74 -14.73
CA ILE A 159 -28.64 -6.28 -14.68
C ILE A 159 -27.76 -5.77 -13.54
N LYS A 160 -27.80 -6.42 -12.38
CA LYS A 160 -26.93 -6.11 -11.24
C LYS A 160 -25.46 -6.18 -11.65
N GLY A 161 -25.05 -7.23 -12.35
CA GLY A 161 -23.66 -7.34 -12.80
C GLY A 161 -23.23 -6.28 -13.81
N ILE A 162 -24.12 -5.87 -14.72
CA ILE A 162 -23.85 -4.76 -15.65
C ILE A 162 -23.72 -3.43 -14.90
N LYS A 163 -24.65 -3.17 -13.96
CA LYS A 163 -24.62 -1.98 -13.11
C LYS A 163 -23.33 -1.90 -12.30
N GLU A 164 -22.88 -3.03 -11.75
CA GLU A 164 -21.64 -3.10 -10.98
C GLU A 164 -20.41 -2.84 -11.85
N MET A 165 -20.31 -3.45 -13.04
CA MET A 165 -19.23 -3.14 -13.99
C MET A 165 -19.20 -1.66 -14.37
N ALA A 166 -20.37 -1.09 -14.71
CA ALA A 166 -20.49 0.32 -15.06
C ALA A 166 -20.08 1.22 -13.89
N HIS A 167 -20.52 0.87 -12.67
CA HIS A 167 -20.16 1.59 -11.46
C HIS A 167 -18.64 1.58 -11.20
N GLN A 168 -18.01 0.40 -11.25
CA GLN A 168 -16.57 0.28 -11.02
C GLN A 168 -15.74 0.93 -12.13
N TYR A 169 -16.19 0.87 -13.38
CA TYR A 169 -15.51 1.56 -14.48
C TYR A 169 -15.64 3.08 -14.35
N ALA A 170 -16.84 3.59 -14.05
CA ALA A 170 -17.05 5.03 -13.80
C ALA A 170 -16.20 5.52 -12.62
N ARG A 171 -16.09 4.72 -11.56
CA ARG A 171 -15.18 5.00 -10.43
C ARG A 171 -13.73 5.08 -10.89
N PHE A 172 -13.26 4.11 -11.67
CA PHE A 172 -11.90 4.11 -12.23
C PHE A 172 -11.63 5.38 -13.06
N LEU A 173 -12.51 5.69 -14.02
CA LEU A 173 -12.40 6.86 -14.89
C LEU A 173 -12.43 8.18 -14.11
N LYS A 174 -13.31 8.30 -13.11
CA LYS A 174 -13.37 9.48 -12.23
C LYS A 174 -12.03 9.72 -11.54
N HIS A 175 -11.37 8.66 -11.06
CA HIS A 175 -10.07 8.78 -10.42
C HIS A 175 -8.95 9.15 -11.40
N LEU A 176 -8.95 8.59 -12.61
CA LEU A 176 -8.01 8.99 -13.66
C LEU A 176 -8.16 10.47 -14.00
N ARG A 177 -9.39 10.92 -14.21
CA ARG A 177 -9.71 12.32 -14.53
C ARG A 177 -9.27 13.28 -13.42
N VAL A 178 -9.57 12.96 -12.16
CA VAL A 178 -9.10 13.76 -11.02
C VAL A 178 -7.58 13.87 -11.04
N HIS A 179 -6.87 12.79 -11.33
CA HIS A 179 -5.42 12.86 -11.39
C HIS A 179 -4.92 13.72 -12.57
N SER A 180 -5.49 13.57 -13.76
CA SER A 180 -5.06 14.31 -14.96
C SER A 180 -5.40 15.80 -14.93
N GLU A 181 -6.53 16.18 -14.33
CA GLU A 181 -7.01 17.58 -14.33
C GLU A 181 -6.68 18.33 -13.03
N VAL A 182 -6.64 17.63 -11.89
CA VAL A 182 -6.60 18.29 -10.58
C VAL A 182 -5.19 18.30 -9.99
N LEU A 183 -4.35 17.31 -10.30
CA LEU A 183 -3.02 17.16 -9.70
C LEU A 183 -1.88 17.72 -10.56
N VAL A 184 -2.07 17.79 -11.88
CA VAL A 184 -1.12 18.37 -12.84
C VAL A 184 -1.88 19.29 -13.79
N ASN A 185 -1.37 20.50 -13.98
CA ASN A 185 -1.84 21.33 -15.08
C ASN A 185 -1.11 20.87 -16.36
N ILE A 186 -1.84 20.23 -17.28
CA ILE A 186 -1.29 19.70 -18.53
C ILE A 186 -0.70 20.83 -19.39
N GLN A 187 -1.25 22.05 -19.30
CA GLN A 187 -0.78 23.21 -20.06
C GLN A 187 0.57 23.74 -19.55
N GLU A 188 0.95 23.37 -18.32
CA GLU A 188 2.23 23.74 -17.68
C GLU A 188 3.27 22.60 -17.80
N LEU A 189 3.01 21.58 -18.62
CA LEU A 189 3.99 20.51 -18.87
C LEU A 189 5.09 21.00 -19.81
N GLU A 190 6.28 21.18 -19.24
CA GLU A 190 7.48 21.54 -19.97
C GLU A 190 8.34 20.29 -20.26
N PRO A 191 9.05 20.26 -21.41
CA PRO A 191 10.01 19.22 -21.69
C PRO A 191 11.17 19.29 -20.70
N ILE A 192 11.59 18.12 -20.18
CA ILE A 192 12.82 18.03 -19.39
C ILE A 192 14.05 18.24 -20.28
N SER A 193 15.09 18.91 -19.76
CA SER A 193 16.34 19.12 -20.49
C SER A 193 17.03 17.82 -20.91
N ASP A 194 17.82 17.86 -21.98
CA ASP A 194 18.59 16.69 -22.43
C ASP A 194 19.59 16.21 -21.36
N ARG A 195 20.14 17.12 -20.56
CA ARG A 195 21.04 16.78 -19.45
C ARG A 195 20.31 15.98 -18.36
N LEU A 196 19.10 16.38 -18.00
CA LEU A 196 18.27 15.62 -17.07
C LEU A 196 17.84 14.29 -17.69
N ARG A 197 17.49 14.27 -18.98
CA ARG A 197 17.14 13.04 -19.70
C ARG A 197 18.25 11.99 -19.60
N SER A 198 19.50 12.35 -19.88
CA SER A 198 20.65 11.43 -19.75
C SER A 198 20.85 10.93 -18.31
N ALA A 199 20.59 11.78 -17.31
CA ALA A 199 20.67 11.36 -15.91
C ALA A 199 19.55 10.36 -15.54
N LEU A 200 18.35 10.54 -16.07
CA LEU A 200 17.22 9.61 -15.90
C LEU A 200 17.46 8.28 -16.60
N GLU A 201 18.05 8.27 -17.79
CA GLU A 201 18.46 7.04 -18.50
C GLU A 201 19.47 6.24 -17.68
N ALA A 202 20.47 6.92 -17.11
CA ALA A 202 21.46 6.29 -16.23
C ALA A 202 20.81 5.73 -14.96
N TRP A 203 19.94 6.50 -14.31
CA TRP A 203 19.19 6.07 -13.12
C TRP A 203 18.32 4.84 -13.41
N GLN A 204 17.53 4.87 -14.49
CA GLN A 204 16.68 3.76 -14.90
C GLN A 204 17.50 2.50 -15.19
N SER A 205 18.65 2.64 -15.84
CA SER A 205 19.55 1.51 -16.15
C SER A 205 20.11 0.82 -14.90
N VAL A 206 20.37 1.58 -13.83
CA VAL A 206 20.80 1.02 -12.53
C VAL A 206 19.64 0.27 -11.87
N MET A 207 18.46 0.88 -11.79
CA MET A 207 17.26 0.26 -11.20
C MET A 207 16.92 -1.08 -11.85
N MET A 208 16.94 -1.15 -13.18
CA MET A 208 16.64 -2.37 -13.94
C MET A 208 17.66 -3.50 -13.68
N LYS A 209 18.90 -3.18 -13.29
CA LYS A 209 19.92 -4.18 -12.92
C LYS A 209 19.69 -4.72 -11.51
N GLU A 210 19.26 -3.87 -10.58
CA GLU A 210 18.95 -4.25 -9.20
C GLU A 210 17.68 -5.10 -9.10
N GLU A 211 16.66 -4.80 -9.90
CA GLU A 211 15.42 -5.59 -10.03
C GLU A 211 15.72 -7.09 -10.27
N LYS A 212 16.61 -7.39 -11.22
CA LYS A 212 16.99 -8.77 -11.56
C LYS A 212 17.64 -9.53 -10.41
N LYS A 213 18.31 -8.84 -9.48
CA LYS A 213 18.95 -9.46 -8.31
C LYS A 213 17.92 -9.79 -7.24
N LEU A 214 16.99 -8.87 -6.99
CA LEU A 214 15.93 -9.03 -5.98
C LEU A 214 14.94 -10.15 -6.34
N TRP A 215 14.61 -10.32 -7.62
CA TRP A 215 13.72 -11.40 -8.06
C TRP A 215 14.24 -12.80 -7.70
N LYS A 216 15.56 -13.02 -7.86
CA LYS A 216 16.21 -14.29 -7.49
C LYS A 216 16.13 -14.59 -5.98
N ILE A 217 15.91 -13.57 -5.15
CA ILE A 217 15.79 -13.69 -3.70
C ILE A 217 14.33 -14.00 -3.32
N GLN A 218 13.36 -13.34 -3.96
CA GLN A 218 11.93 -13.58 -3.72
C GLN A 218 11.53 -15.04 -3.99
N GLU A 219 12.07 -15.68 -5.03
CA GLU A 219 11.76 -17.09 -5.34
C GLU A 219 12.26 -18.08 -4.26
N LYS A 220 13.12 -17.66 -3.33
CA LYS A 220 13.85 -18.55 -2.42
C LYS A 220 13.57 -18.34 -0.92
N GLN A 221 12.92 -17.24 -0.52
CA GLN A 221 12.82 -16.87 0.89
C GLN A 221 11.47 -16.23 1.25
N ASP A 222 11.08 -16.41 2.51
CA ASP A 222 9.94 -15.76 3.15
C ASP A 222 10.28 -14.29 3.48
N ILE A 223 10.14 -13.41 2.49
CA ILE A 223 10.48 -11.98 2.61
C ILE A 223 9.30 -11.16 3.15
N PRO A 224 9.55 -10.11 3.97
CA PRO A 224 8.47 -9.25 4.49
C PRO A 224 7.65 -8.61 3.37
N LEU A 225 6.33 -8.48 3.58
CA LEU A 225 5.41 -7.90 2.59
C LEU A 225 5.79 -6.47 2.18
N SER A 226 6.36 -5.67 3.09
CA SER A 226 6.89 -4.34 2.79
C SER A 226 8.05 -4.37 1.79
N THR A 227 8.90 -5.40 1.86
CA THR A 227 10.01 -5.63 0.93
C THR A 227 9.48 -6.05 -0.44
N VAL A 228 8.45 -6.91 -0.47
CA VAL A 228 7.74 -7.26 -1.72
C VAL A 228 7.16 -6.00 -2.34
N LYS A 229 6.50 -5.15 -1.56
CA LYS A 229 5.92 -3.90 -2.05
C LYS A 229 6.97 -2.98 -2.67
N ARG A 230 8.10 -2.77 -1.99
CA ARG A 230 9.21 -1.97 -2.51
C ARG A 230 9.67 -2.46 -3.88
N PHE A 231 9.82 -3.77 -4.04
CA PHE A 231 10.19 -4.34 -5.33
C PHE A 231 9.17 -4.02 -6.44
N TYR A 232 7.87 -4.16 -6.15
CA TYR A 232 6.82 -3.78 -7.10
C TYR A 232 6.85 -2.28 -7.42
N ASP A 233 7.07 -1.43 -6.42
CA ASP A 233 7.21 0.03 -6.58
C ASP A 233 8.41 0.39 -7.47
N ASP A 234 9.56 -0.26 -7.30
CA ASP A 234 10.76 -0.02 -8.11
C ASP A 234 10.51 -0.32 -9.59
N VAL A 235 9.86 -1.46 -9.90
CA VAL A 235 9.46 -1.83 -11.27
C VAL A 235 8.50 -0.80 -11.86
N LEU A 236 7.57 -0.30 -11.06
CA LEU A 236 6.58 0.69 -11.49
C LEU A 236 7.21 2.07 -11.70
N ASN A 237 8.11 2.49 -10.83
CA ASN A 237 8.82 3.77 -10.92
C ASN A 237 9.80 3.79 -12.09
N ALA A 238 10.45 2.66 -12.38
CA ALA A 238 11.23 2.50 -13.61
C ALA A 238 10.37 2.68 -14.87
N ASN A 239 9.10 2.26 -14.86
CA ASN A 239 8.20 2.45 -16.00
C ASN A 239 7.71 3.89 -16.14
N ILE A 240 7.43 4.56 -15.01
CA ILE A 240 7.13 5.99 -15.01
C ILE A 240 8.32 6.73 -15.63
N CYS A 241 9.54 6.48 -15.14
CA CYS A 241 10.76 7.04 -15.72
C CYS A 241 10.87 6.76 -17.23
N GLY A 242 10.52 5.55 -17.68
CA GLY A 242 10.46 5.22 -19.11
C GLY A 242 9.51 6.11 -19.89
N CYS A 243 8.34 6.46 -19.34
CA CYS A 243 7.42 7.39 -19.98
C CYS A 243 8.01 8.80 -20.16
N LEU A 244 8.79 9.30 -19.18
CA LEU A 244 9.50 10.59 -19.31
C LEU A 244 10.56 10.54 -20.43
N LEU A 245 11.08 9.35 -20.72
CA LEU A 245 12.04 9.08 -21.79
C LEU A 245 11.35 8.69 -23.12
N SER A 246 10.04 8.87 -23.23
CA SER A 246 9.24 8.48 -24.40
C SER A 246 9.29 6.98 -24.73
N ILE A 247 9.60 6.15 -23.74
CA ILE A 247 9.60 4.68 -23.84
C ILE A 247 8.24 4.17 -23.33
N SER A 248 7.48 3.53 -24.22
CA SER A 248 6.21 2.92 -23.84
C SER A 248 6.38 1.82 -22.78
N PRO A 249 5.62 1.84 -21.67
CA PRO A 249 5.70 0.83 -20.62
C PRO A 249 5.27 -0.56 -21.10
N GLU A 250 4.55 -0.64 -22.23
CA GLU A 250 4.02 -1.86 -22.85
C GLU A 250 5.02 -2.58 -23.78
N ARG A 251 6.09 -1.91 -24.23
CA ARG A 251 7.08 -2.52 -25.15
C ARG A 251 7.93 -3.63 -24.51
N ASN A 252 8.07 -3.63 -23.18
CA ASN A 252 8.92 -4.59 -22.48
C ASN A 252 8.16 -5.89 -22.13
N LYS A 253 7.99 -6.76 -23.13
CA LYS A 253 7.38 -8.11 -23.00
C LYS A 253 8.19 -9.09 -22.13
N LYS A 254 9.44 -8.76 -21.75
CA LYS A 254 10.34 -9.61 -20.95
C LYS A 254 10.27 -9.35 -19.44
N LYS A 255 9.28 -8.60 -18.95
CA LYS A 255 9.16 -8.28 -17.52
C LYS A 255 8.72 -9.51 -16.73
N THR A 256 9.36 -9.69 -15.57
CA THR A 256 9.15 -10.82 -14.67
C THR A 256 7.81 -10.76 -13.93
N ILE A 257 7.19 -9.57 -13.85
CA ILE A 257 5.87 -9.36 -13.22
C ILE A 257 4.90 -8.76 -14.24
N THR A 258 3.71 -9.35 -14.39
CA THR A 258 2.69 -8.79 -15.29
C THR A 258 2.00 -7.56 -14.68
N ALA A 259 1.31 -6.75 -15.49
CA ALA A 259 0.47 -5.66 -14.96
C ALA A 259 -0.61 -6.18 -13.98
N PHE A 260 -1.18 -7.34 -14.26
CA PHE A 260 -2.23 -7.92 -13.45
C PHE A 260 -1.71 -8.48 -12.12
N ASP A 261 -0.51 -9.07 -12.11
CA ASP A 261 0.15 -9.47 -10.86
C ASP A 261 0.42 -8.25 -9.97
N ARG A 262 0.82 -7.12 -10.58
CA ARG A 262 0.97 -5.84 -9.88
C ARG A 262 -0.33 -5.39 -9.23
N PHE A 263 -1.43 -5.30 -9.98
CA PHE A 263 -2.71 -4.90 -9.40
C PHE A 263 -3.21 -5.86 -8.32
N SER A 264 -2.95 -7.17 -8.48
CA SER A 264 -3.26 -8.17 -7.45
C SER A 264 -2.47 -7.94 -6.18
N ALA A 265 -1.16 -7.72 -6.29
CA ALA A 265 -0.30 -7.47 -5.13
C ALA A 265 -0.69 -6.17 -4.42
N TYR A 266 -1.02 -5.09 -5.15
CA TYR A 266 -1.44 -3.82 -4.55
C TYR A 266 -2.79 -3.87 -3.86
N PHE A 267 -3.67 -4.78 -4.26
CA PHE A 267 -4.88 -5.05 -3.50
C PHE A 267 -4.54 -5.58 -2.09
N GLU A 268 -3.60 -6.52 -1.99
CA GLU A 268 -3.11 -7.04 -0.71
C GLU A 268 -2.33 -5.98 0.08
N PHE A 269 -1.44 -5.22 -0.58
CA PHE A 269 -0.71 -4.12 0.07
C PHE A 269 -1.66 -3.07 0.66
N ARG A 270 -2.78 -2.78 -0.01
CA ARG A 270 -3.80 -1.88 0.50
C ARG A 270 -4.51 -2.47 1.71
N LYS A 271 -4.88 -3.75 1.69
CA LYS A 271 -5.50 -4.43 2.85
C LYS A 271 -4.61 -4.37 4.09
N GLU A 272 -3.30 -4.52 3.89
CA GLU A 272 -2.30 -4.46 4.96
C GLU A 272 -1.86 -3.02 5.33
N GLY A 273 -2.50 -1.99 4.76
CA GLY A 273 -2.18 -0.59 5.05
C GLY A 273 -0.80 -0.12 4.56
N LEU A 274 -0.19 -0.85 3.63
CA LEU A 274 1.12 -0.53 3.04
C LEU A 274 1.02 0.42 1.84
N ALA A 275 -0.12 0.46 1.16
CA ALA A 275 -0.39 1.39 0.06
C ALA A 275 -1.20 2.59 0.58
N VAL A 276 -0.66 3.80 0.39
CA VAL A 276 -1.26 5.04 0.91
C VAL A 276 -1.41 6.02 -0.23
N LYS A 277 -2.62 6.56 -0.41
CA LYS A 277 -2.89 7.50 -1.50
C LYS A 277 -2.10 8.81 -1.31
N PHE A 278 -1.40 9.30 -2.34
CA PHE A 278 -0.80 10.65 -2.26
C PHE A 278 -1.80 11.78 -2.47
N THR A 279 -1.38 12.96 -2.04
CA THR A 279 -2.14 14.21 -2.00
C THR A 279 -1.43 15.32 -2.77
N LYS A 280 -2.13 16.44 -3.00
CA LYS A 280 -1.51 17.66 -3.56
C LYS A 280 -0.37 18.19 -2.68
N SER A 281 -0.50 18.08 -1.35
CA SER A 281 0.56 18.50 -0.43
C SER A 281 1.81 17.66 -0.60
N ASP A 282 1.68 16.34 -0.78
CA ASP A 282 2.84 15.47 -1.04
C ASP A 282 3.60 15.94 -2.29
N ILE A 283 2.89 16.31 -3.37
CA ILE A 283 3.51 16.82 -4.60
C ILE A 283 4.17 18.20 -4.37
N LYS A 284 3.51 19.11 -3.65
CA LYS A 284 4.07 20.42 -3.30
C LYS A 284 5.36 20.28 -2.49
N ASP A 285 5.41 19.33 -1.57
CA ASP A 285 6.59 19.06 -0.73
C ASP A 285 7.80 18.59 -1.55
N LEU A 286 7.57 17.91 -2.69
CA LEU A 286 8.66 17.56 -3.62
C LEU A 286 9.33 18.80 -4.21
N ARG A 287 8.56 19.87 -4.47
CA ARG A 287 9.07 21.12 -5.08
C ARG A 287 9.72 22.07 -4.06
N LYS A 288 9.46 21.89 -2.76
CA LYS A 288 10.03 22.76 -1.74
C LYS A 288 11.57 22.64 -1.71
N ASN A 289 12.24 23.77 -1.92
CA ASN A 289 13.66 23.93 -1.70
C ASN A 289 13.92 24.12 -0.20
N ASN A 290 14.08 23.01 0.52
CA ASN A 290 14.63 23.08 1.87
C ASN A 290 16.15 23.35 1.74
N LYS A 291 16.52 24.63 1.58
CA LYS A 291 17.92 25.12 1.60
C LYS A 291 18.71 24.68 2.85
N ILE A 292 18.02 24.18 3.89
CA ILE A 292 18.60 23.86 5.20
C ILE A 292 19.45 22.55 5.19
N ARG A 293 19.38 21.68 4.16
CA ARG A 293 20.17 20.43 4.13
C ARG A 293 21.37 20.40 3.19
N SER A 294 21.50 21.36 2.26
CA SER A 294 22.59 21.34 1.27
C SER A 294 23.95 21.78 1.84
N GLN A 295 24.00 22.41 3.01
CA GLN A 295 25.26 22.68 3.73
C GLN A 295 25.78 21.50 4.55
N LEU A 296 24.90 20.61 5.04
CA LEU A 296 25.31 19.39 5.78
C LEU A 296 25.80 18.24 4.88
N ASN A 297 25.51 18.31 3.57
CA ASN A 297 25.84 17.23 2.62
C ASN A 297 27.09 17.50 1.77
N ARG A 298 27.70 18.69 1.82
CA ARG A 298 28.96 18.95 1.10
C ARG A 298 30.17 18.22 1.70
N SER A 299 30.09 17.79 2.95
CA SER A 299 31.10 16.94 3.61
C SER A 299 30.82 15.43 3.51
N ALA A 300 29.74 15.01 2.82
CA ALA A 300 29.31 13.61 2.73
C ALA A 300 29.31 13.05 1.28
N LYS A 301 30.17 13.58 0.40
CA LYS A 301 30.49 12.92 -0.87
C LYS A 301 31.44 11.76 -0.57
N ILE A 302 31.04 10.56 -1.00
CA ILE A 302 31.63 9.22 -0.72
C ILE A 302 30.98 8.57 0.51
N ASN A 303 29.86 7.84 0.31
CA ASN A 303 29.30 6.72 1.11
C ASN A 303 27.74 6.60 1.10
N ASN A 304 27.02 7.34 0.26
CA ASN A 304 25.56 7.45 0.38
C ASN A 304 24.71 6.22 -0.06
N GLN A 305 25.29 5.17 -0.63
CA GLN A 305 24.52 3.94 -0.94
C GLN A 305 24.25 3.08 0.31
N ASN A 306 25.08 3.18 1.35
CA ASN A 306 24.82 2.46 2.61
C ASN A 306 23.88 3.25 3.54
N ARG A 307 23.86 4.58 3.49
CA ARG A 307 23.10 5.44 4.41
C ARG A 307 21.57 5.24 4.39
N LEU A 308 21.01 5.00 3.21
CA LEU A 308 19.55 4.86 3.01
C LEU A 308 19.01 3.51 3.45
N SER A 309 19.82 2.45 3.35
CA SER A 309 19.47 1.12 3.86
C SER A 309 19.31 1.12 5.40
N TYR A 310 20.14 1.89 6.11
CA TYR A 310 20.13 1.88 7.57
C TYR A 310 19.07 2.80 8.20
N SER A 311 18.76 3.97 7.62
CA SER A 311 17.76 4.88 8.21
C SER A 311 16.34 4.32 8.17
N GLU A 312 16.03 3.47 7.17
CA GLU A 312 14.75 2.76 7.05
C GLU A 312 14.57 1.66 8.11
N MET A 313 15.66 1.23 8.77
CA MET A 313 15.58 0.22 9.83
C MET A 313 15.08 0.77 11.17
N PHE A 314 15.15 2.09 11.39
CA PHE A 314 14.87 2.73 12.67
C PHE A 314 13.54 3.48 12.65
N LEU A 315 12.81 3.46 13.77
CA LEU A 315 11.66 4.32 13.97
C LEU A 315 12.12 5.79 14.05
N PRO A 316 11.28 6.77 13.71
CA PRO A 316 11.64 8.20 13.81
C PRO A 316 12.19 8.61 15.18
N GLU A 317 11.63 8.07 16.27
CA GLU A 317 12.06 8.33 17.64
C GLU A 317 13.38 7.62 17.99
N GLU A 318 13.66 6.50 17.32
CA GLU A 318 14.96 5.83 17.44
C GLU A 318 16.05 6.65 16.73
N LEU A 319 15.73 7.25 15.57
CA LEU A 319 16.65 8.15 14.86
C LEU A 319 16.95 9.41 15.68
N GLU A 320 15.92 10.03 16.28
CA GLU A 320 16.11 11.16 17.20
C GLU A 320 17.01 10.77 18.37
N PHE A 321 16.77 9.62 19.00
CA PHE A 321 17.61 9.11 20.09
C PHE A 321 19.07 8.89 19.66
N LEU A 322 19.30 8.29 18.48
CA LEU A 322 20.65 8.04 17.97
C LEU A 322 21.41 9.34 17.70
N GLU A 323 20.72 10.36 17.20
CA GLU A 323 21.28 11.70 17.01
C GLU A 323 21.61 12.36 18.35
N GLU A 324 20.73 12.25 19.35
CA GLU A 324 20.93 12.79 20.71
C GLU A 324 22.16 12.18 21.40
N GLU A 325 22.34 10.87 21.29
CA GLU A 325 23.49 10.17 21.88
C GLU A 325 24.75 10.22 20.99
N SER A 326 24.73 11.03 19.92
CA SER A 326 25.85 11.17 18.98
C SER A 326 26.32 9.83 18.38
N ILE A 327 25.40 8.87 18.24
CA ILE A 327 25.68 7.54 17.71
C ILE A 327 25.68 7.62 16.18
N ASN A 328 26.86 7.40 15.59
CA ASN A 328 26.98 7.42 14.14
C ASN A 328 26.35 6.18 13.52
N ILE A 329 25.18 6.35 12.91
CA ILE A 329 24.40 5.28 12.27
C ILE A 329 25.21 4.50 11.21
N LEU A 330 26.20 5.13 10.58
CA LEU A 330 27.03 4.48 9.57
C LEU A 330 28.06 3.50 10.13
N LYS A 331 28.35 3.59 11.43
CA LYS A 331 29.30 2.71 12.12
C LYS A 331 28.59 1.56 12.86
N ILE A 332 27.28 1.40 12.64
CA ILE A 332 26.46 0.40 13.31
C ILE A 332 26.42 -0.87 12.45
N ASP A 333 27.12 -1.92 12.88
CA ASP A 333 27.15 -3.21 12.17
C ASP A 333 25.80 -3.95 12.11
N SER A 334 24.88 -3.64 13.03
CA SER A 334 23.50 -4.17 13.02
C SER A 334 22.58 -3.23 13.78
N LYS A 335 21.26 -3.20 13.48
CA LYS A 335 20.28 -2.25 14.08
C LYS A 335 20.45 -1.98 15.57
N TRP A 336 20.98 -2.91 16.36
CA TRP A 336 21.15 -2.75 17.80
C TRP A 336 22.58 -3.01 18.31
N SER A 337 23.63 -2.98 17.48
CA SER A 337 25.01 -3.16 17.96
C SER A 337 25.46 -2.03 18.89
N TRP A 338 24.83 -0.85 18.80
CA TRP A 338 25.07 0.30 19.67
C TRP A 338 24.40 0.19 21.04
N LEU A 339 23.44 -0.72 21.23
CA LEU A 339 22.63 -0.76 22.46
C LEU A 339 23.43 -1.40 23.61
N SER A 340 24.16 -0.56 24.36
CA SER A 340 24.89 -0.91 25.58
C SER A 340 23.98 -0.93 26.81
N LYS A 341 24.54 -1.32 27.96
CA LYS A 341 23.84 -1.29 29.27
C LYS A 341 23.32 0.12 29.58
N ASP A 342 24.19 1.12 29.48
CA ASP A 342 23.88 2.50 29.83
C ASP A 342 22.90 3.14 28.83
N LEU A 343 23.00 2.77 27.55
CA LEU A 343 22.12 3.26 26.50
C LEU A 343 20.73 2.62 26.53
N ALA A 344 20.58 1.40 27.04
CA ALA A 344 19.28 0.74 27.14
C ALA A 344 18.33 1.45 28.11
N GLU A 345 18.86 1.97 29.21
CA GLU A 345 18.10 2.75 30.18
C GLU A 345 17.66 4.11 29.59
N LYS A 346 18.61 4.84 28.96
CA LYS A 346 18.31 6.09 28.27
C LYS A 346 17.31 5.92 27.13
N TYR A 347 17.46 4.85 26.34
CA TYR A 347 16.54 4.51 25.27
C TYR A 347 15.13 4.24 25.83
N PHE A 348 15.03 3.51 26.93
CA PHE A 348 13.73 3.28 27.58
C PHE A 348 13.08 4.60 27.98
N LEU A 349 13.82 5.52 28.60
CA LEU A 349 13.32 6.83 29.01
C LEU A 349 12.94 7.75 27.84
N SER A 350 13.75 7.80 26.79
CA SER A 350 13.54 8.72 25.66
C SER A 350 12.52 8.19 24.66
N VAL A 351 12.50 6.87 24.42
CA VAL A 351 11.74 6.28 23.32
C VAL A 351 10.48 5.55 23.81
N LEU A 352 10.55 4.77 24.89
CA LEU A 352 9.44 3.91 25.32
C LEU A 352 8.56 4.51 26.42
N LEU A 353 9.14 5.24 27.37
CA LEU A 353 8.41 5.87 28.46
C LEU A 353 7.29 6.82 27.99
N PRO A 354 7.44 7.63 26.91
CA PRO A 354 6.33 8.44 26.39
C PRO A 354 5.07 7.61 26.10
N TYR A 355 5.23 6.40 25.56
CA TYR A 355 4.12 5.51 25.24
C TYR A 355 3.44 4.98 26.52
N TYR A 356 4.22 4.65 27.55
CA TYR A 356 3.70 4.20 28.85
C TYR A 356 2.99 5.31 29.64
N ILE A 357 3.40 6.58 29.45
CA ILE A 357 2.71 7.74 30.05
C ILE A 357 1.31 7.93 29.45
N ILE A 358 1.14 7.56 28.18
CA ILE A 358 -0.13 7.68 27.44
C ILE A 358 -1.02 6.45 27.65
N GLU A 359 -0.46 5.25 27.53
CA GLU A 359 -1.15 3.98 27.76
C GLU A 359 -0.34 3.12 28.77
N PRO A 360 -0.65 3.23 30.08
CA PRO A 360 0.08 2.51 31.13
C PRO A 360 0.03 0.99 30.99
N ASN A 361 -1.01 0.45 30.33
CA ASN A 361 -1.24 -0.98 30.18
C ASN A 361 -0.64 -1.57 28.89
N LEU A 362 0.37 -0.92 28.30
CA LEU A 362 1.08 -1.47 27.14
C LEU A 362 1.76 -2.80 27.47
N ASN A 363 1.18 -3.87 26.92
CA ASN A 363 1.74 -5.21 26.94
C ASN A 363 2.73 -5.41 25.78
N ARG A 364 3.42 -6.56 25.78
CA ARG A 364 4.44 -6.90 24.78
C ARG A 364 3.87 -6.91 23.35
N ASN A 365 2.63 -7.33 23.17
CA ASN A 365 1.96 -7.41 21.86
C ASN A 365 1.69 -6.01 21.31
N LYS A 366 1.14 -5.11 22.13
CA LYS A 366 0.88 -3.71 21.74
C LYS A 366 2.19 -2.99 21.40
N LEU A 367 3.25 -3.20 22.17
CA LEU A 367 4.58 -2.68 21.83
C LEU A 367 5.14 -3.25 20.51
N SER A 368 4.89 -4.54 20.23
CA SER A 368 5.28 -5.15 18.96
C SER A 368 4.56 -4.50 17.78
N LEU A 369 3.26 -4.22 17.92
CA LEU A 369 2.46 -3.54 16.89
C LEU A 369 2.89 -2.08 16.68
N LEU A 370 3.43 -1.43 17.71
CA LEU A 370 4.04 -0.09 17.62
C LEU A 370 5.45 -0.10 16.98
N GLY A 371 5.98 -1.28 16.62
CA GLY A 371 7.28 -1.43 15.96
C GLY A 371 8.45 -1.74 16.90
N PHE A 372 8.22 -1.93 18.20
CA PHE A 372 9.29 -2.18 19.19
C PHE A 372 9.68 -3.66 19.35
N SER A 373 9.15 -4.56 18.52
CA SER A 373 9.50 -6.00 18.54
C SER A 373 11.03 -6.26 18.48
N PRO A 374 11.80 -5.58 17.62
CA PRO A 374 13.24 -5.77 17.55
C PRO A 374 13.98 -5.38 18.84
N PHE A 375 13.58 -4.28 19.48
CA PHE A 375 14.12 -3.84 20.77
C PHE A 375 13.86 -4.89 21.86
N LEU A 376 12.61 -5.35 21.97
CA LEU A 376 12.19 -6.36 22.96
C LEU A 376 12.90 -7.71 22.80
N LYS A 377 13.39 -8.02 21.60
CA LYS A 377 14.23 -9.20 21.33
C LYS A 377 15.69 -8.95 21.70
N LYS A 378 16.23 -7.76 21.39
CA LYS A 378 17.63 -7.42 21.68
C LYS A 378 17.89 -7.25 23.18
N ILE A 379 17.03 -6.54 23.90
CA ILE A 379 17.25 -6.25 25.32
C ILE A 379 17.38 -7.51 26.17
N LYS A 380 16.72 -8.62 25.77
CA LYS A 380 16.89 -9.94 26.41
C LYS A 380 18.31 -10.50 26.34
N LYS A 381 19.11 -10.04 25.38
CA LYS A 381 20.48 -10.51 25.13
C LYS A 381 21.54 -9.64 25.81
N ILE A 382 21.14 -8.51 26.42
CA ILE A 382 22.06 -7.63 27.15
C ILE A 382 22.18 -8.19 28.57
N LYS A 383 23.40 -8.59 28.95
CA LYS A 383 23.68 -9.13 30.28
C LYS A 383 23.26 -8.10 31.35
N ASP A 384 22.59 -8.55 32.40
CA ASP A 384 22.16 -7.76 33.56
C ASP A 384 21.11 -6.67 33.31
N ILE A 385 20.48 -6.62 32.13
CA ILE A 385 19.31 -5.78 31.87
C ILE A 385 18.13 -6.64 31.43
N HIS A 386 17.03 -6.50 32.15
CA HIS A 386 15.74 -7.07 31.73
C HIS A 386 14.73 -5.95 31.52
N PHE A 387 13.96 -6.08 30.44
CA PHE A 387 12.86 -5.16 30.15
C PHE A 387 11.87 -5.03 31.32
N SER A 388 11.59 -6.14 32.03
CA SER A 388 10.76 -6.14 33.24
C SER A 388 11.35 -5.28 34.35
N LYS A 389 12.67 -5.36 34.59
CA LYS A 389 13.36 -4.54 35.60
C LYS A 389 13.31 -3.05 35.25
N LEU A 390 13.47 -2.67 33.98
CA LEU A 390 13.29 -1.27 33.55
C LEU A 390 11.85 -0.79 33.74
N LYS A 391 10.87 -1.64 33.39
CA LYS A 391 9.45 -1.35 33.59
C LYS A 391 9.14 -1.11 35.07
N GLU A 392 9.61 -2.00 35.95
CA GLU A 392 9.43 -1.89 37.40
C GLU A 392 10.15 -0.67 38.00
N LYS A 393 11.39 -0.41 37.55
CA LYS A 393 12.19 0.74 37.99
C LYS A 393 11.47 2.06 37.77
N TYR A 394 10.84 2.25 36.61
CA TYR A 394 10.24 3.53 36.24
C TYR A 394 8.73 3.59 36.45
N LEU A 395 7.97 2.55 36.10
CA LEU A 395 6.50 2.60 36.14
C LEU A 395 5.91 2.41 37.55
N LYS A 396 6.73 2.26 38.59
CA LYS A 396 6.31 2.40 39.99
C LYS A 396 5.98 3.84 40.39
N HIS A 397 6.41 4.81 39.58
CA HIS A 397 6.17 6.23 39.82
C HIS A 397 4.86 6.70 39.17
N ASP A 398 4.19 7.65 39.82
CA ASP A 398 3.02 8.30 39.22
C ASP A 398 3.38 9.11 37.97
N LYS A 399 2.35 9.44 37.18
CA LYS A 399 2.50 10.17 35.92
C LYS A 399 3.22 11.51 36.08
N ARG A 400 3.03 12.24 37.19
CA ARG A 400 3.67 13.54 37.42
C ARG A 400 5.17 13.36 37.65
N LYS A 401 5.57 12.38 38.46
CA LYS A 401 6.98 12.03 38.68
C LYS A 401 7.67 11.56 37.39
N LEU A 402 6.96 10.78 36.56
CA LEU A 402 7.48 10.36 35.26
C LEU A 402 7.69 11.54 34.30
N LEU A 403 6.74 12.47 34.21
CA LEU A 403 6.88 13.68 33.42
C LEU A 403 8.00 14.57 33.93
N HIS A 404 8.13 14.73 35.25
CA HIS A 404 9.24 15.47 35.86
C HIS A 404 10.59 14.82 35.53
N LEU A 405 10.71 13.49 35.68
CA LEU A 405 11.92 12.75 35.34
C LEU A 405 12.29 12.95 33.86
N MET A 406 11.32 12.87 32.95
CA MET A 406 11.58 13.16 31.55
C MET A 406 12.03 14.62 31.37
N ASN A 407 11.40 15.58 32.06
CA ASN A 407 11.71 17.02 31.95
C ASN A 407 13.15 17.31 32.34
N THR A 408 13.60 16.71 33.43
CA THR A 408 14.98 16.82 33.90
C THR A 408 15.98 16.22 32.90
N ASN A 409 15.61 15.14 32.20
CA ASN A 409 16.52 14.47 31.26
C ASN A 409 16.53 15.05 29.84
N PHE A 410 15.41 15.61 29.36
CA PHE A 410 15.23 15.95 27.94
C PHE A 410 14.76 17.38 27.67
N GLY A 411 14.25 18.08 28.68
CA GLY A 411 13.65 19.40 28.53
C GLY A 411 12.20 19.39 27.98
N GLU A 412 11.47 20.45 28.27
CA GLU A 412 10.01 20.52 28.10
C GLU A 412 9.57 20.36 26.63
N ASP A 413 10.21 21.08 25.71
CA ASP A 413 9.85 21.05 24.29
C ASP A 413 10.01 19.66 23.68
N ARG A 414 11.06 18.93 24.06
CA ARG A 414 11.31 17.59 23.56
C ARG A 414 10.27 16.61 24.05
N ILE A 415 9.87 16.71 25.31
CA ILE A 415 8.83 15.86 25.88
C ILE A 415 7.51 16.10 25.19
N ARG A 416 7.17 17.37 24.95
CA ARG A 416 5.95 17.70 24.22
C ARG A 416 5.91 17.02 22.86
N ARG A 417 7.00 17.09 22.08
CA ARG A 417 7.11 16.39 20.78
C ARG A 417 7.03 14.87 20.92
N LYS A 418 7.76 14.27 21.87
CA LYS A 418 7.78 12.81 22.09
C LYS A 418 6.40 12.29 22.51
N LEU A 419 5.69 13.01 23.37
CA LEU A 419 4.31 12.69 23.76
C LEU A 419 3.32 12.85 22.60
N GLN A 420 3.45 13.90 21.78
CA GLN A 420 2.62 14.07 20.59
C GLN A 420 2.81 12.92 19.59
N ASN A 421 4.06 12.52 19.33
CA ASN A 421 4.38 11.41 18.44
C ASN A 421 3.81 10.07 18.96
N ALA A 422 4.02 9.80 20.25
CA ALA A 422 3.49 8.60 20.89
C ALA A 422 1.95 8.59 20.91
N THR A 423 1.30 9.74 21.12
CA THR A 423 -0.17 9.87 21.08
C THR A 423 -0.69 9.56 19.68
N SER A 424 -0.09 10.15 18.65
CA SER A 424 -0.45 9.90 17.26
C SER A 424 -0.34 8.41 16.89
N LYS A 425 0.73 7.74 17.30
CA LYS A 425 0.91 6.31 17.03
C LYS A 425 -0.04 5.41 17.81
N ILE A 426 -0.33 5.73 19.07
CA ILE A 426 -1.31 4.97 19.87
C ILE A 426 -2.71 5.12 19.28
N ASN A 427 -3.11 6.31 18.86
CA ASN A 427 -4.42 6.52 18.22
C ASN A 427 -4.52 5.72 16.91
N ASN A 428 -3.51 5.80 16.05
CA ASN A 428 -3.44 5.00 14.82
C ASN A 428 -3.47 3.49 15.08
N LEU A 429 -2.90 3.03 16.21
CA LEU A 429 -2.98 1.62 16.62
C LEU A 429 -4.39 1.24 17.06
N THR A 430 -5.04 2.09 17.85
CA THR A 430 -6.44 1.87 18.29
C THR A 430 -7.37 1.80 17.09
N ASP A 431 -7.22 2.71 16.12
CA ASP A 431 -8.02 2.70 14.88
C ASP A 431 -7.81 1.40 14.08
N ARG A 432 -6.56 0.95 13.94
CA ARG A 432 -6.22 -0.33 13.28
C ARG A 432 -6.77 -1.55 14.01
N ILE A 433 -6.81 -1.54 15.34
CA ILE A 433 -7.40 -2.63 16.13
C ILE A 433 -8.91 -2.60 15.96
N LEU A 434 -9.55 -1.43 15.97
CA LEU A 434 -10.97 -1.26 15.73
C LEU A 434 -11.35 -1.80 14.34
N ASP A 435 -10.57 -1.48 13.31
CA ASP A 435 -10.77 -1.97 11.95
C ASP A 435 -10.65 -3.50 11.89
N LYS A 436 -9.67 -4.11 12.58
CA LYS A 436 -9.51 -5.58 12.63
C LYS A 436 -10.65 -6.30 13.36
N VAL A 437 -11.20 -5.66 14.39
CA VAL A 437 -12.36 -6.12 15.17
C VAL A 437 -13.64 -6.01 14.34
N ILE A 438 -13.88 -4.87 13.68
CA ILE A 438 -15.02 -4.64 12.80
C ILE A 438 -15.00 -5.61 11.61
N LEU A 439 -13.81 -5.95 11.12
CA LEU A 439 -13.62 -6.90 10.01
C LEU A 439 -13.59 -8.39 10.44
N GLY A 440 -13.78 -8.70 11.73
CA GLY A 440 -13.94 -10.07 12.23
C GLY A 440 -12.69 -10.94 12.14
N THR A 441 -11.50 -10.35 12.11
CA THR A 441 -10.24 -11.07 11.83
C THR A 441 -9.48 -11.56 13.08
N ASP A 442 -9.86 -11.14 14.29
CA ASP A 442 -9.25 -11.62 15.54
C ASP A 442 -10.19 -11.44 16.76
N TYR A 443 -10.86 -12.52 17.17
CA TYR A 443 -11.82 -12.52 18.30
C TYR A 443 -11.15 -12.30 19.67
N SER A 444 -9.84 -12.53 19.81
CA SER A 444 -9.12 -12.37 21.09
C SER A 444 -8.96 -10.90 21.51
N LEU A 445 -8.93 -9.98 20.53
CA LEU A 445 -8.84 -8.53 20.75
C LEU A 445 -10.22 -7.90 21.01
N PHE A 446 -11.31 -8.56 20.58
CA PHE A 446 -12.69 -8.14 20.82
C PHE A 446 -13.07 -8.29 22.30
N GLU A 447 -12.66 -9.37 22.96
CA GLU A 447 -12.90 -9.56 24.40
C GLU A 447 -12.16 -8.52 25.27
N GLU A 448 -10.91 -8.18 24.92
CA GLU A 448 -10.11 -7.14 25.62
C GLU A 448 -10.71 -5.73 25.42
N PHE A 449 -11.38 -5.48 24.28
CA PHE A 449 -12.08 -4.24 23.98
C PHE A 449 -13.40 -4.11 24.76
N LEU A 450 -14.21 -5.18 24.79
CA LEU A 450 -15.48 -5.23 25.56
C LEU A 450 -15.24 -5.05 27.07
N LEU A 451 -14.14 -5.58 27.60
CA LEU A 451 -13.75 -5.40 29.01
C LEU A 451 -13.37 -3.95 29.36
N LYS A 452 -12.96 -3.13 28.38
CA LYS A 452 -12.62 -1.71 28.57
C LYS A 452 -13.85 -0.79 28.48
N THR A 453 -14.87 -1.15 27.70
CA THR A 453 -16.10 -0.35 27.55
C THR A 453 -17.12 -0.56 28.67
N HIS A 454 -16.94 -1.56 29.53
CA HIS A 454 -17.81 -1.82 30.70
C HIS A 454 -17.24 -1.36 32.05
N LYS A 455 -16.14 -0.59 32.08
CA LYS A 455 -15.51 -0.06 33.31
C LYS A 455 -15.50 1.47 33.42
N ASN A 456 -16.28 2.19 32.62
CA ASN A 456 -16.56 3.61 32.80
C ASN A 456 -18.05 3.84 33.03
#